data_AF-A0A1E1VC85-F1
#
_entry.id   AF-A0A1E1VC85-F1
#
_cell.length_a   1.000
_cell.length_b   1.000
_cell.length_c   1.000
_cell.angle_alpha   90.00
_cell.angle_beta   90.00
_cell.angle_gamma   90.00
#
_symmetry.space_group_name_H-M   'P 1'
#
loop_
_entity.id
_entity.type
_entity.pdbx_description
1 polymer ?
#
loop_
_entity_poly.entity_id
_entity_poly.type
_entity_poly.pdbx_seq_one_letter_code
_entity_poly.pdbx_strand_id
1 'polypeptide(L)' 'MTREDAQQGYARAMKLGDTEALAGNRIEAERHYQQAEHCLRSLHRRAA' A
#
# COMPACT_ATOMS: atom_id res chain seq x y z
N MET A 1 0.56 -7.91 -13.94
CA MET A 1 0.79 -7.82 -12.49
C MET A 1 0.75 -9.21 -11.90
N THR A 2 1.93 -9.70 -11.58
CA THR A 2 2.14 -10.93 -10.82
C THR A 2 1.87 -10.68 -9.33
N ARG A 3 1.81 -11.75 -8.53
CA ARG A 3 1.66 -11.66 -7.06
C ARG A 3 2.81 -10.88 -6.42
N GLU A 4 4.01 -11.04 -6.95
CA GLU A 4 5.22 -10.36 -6.49
C GLU A 4 5.16 -8.85 -6.75
N ASP A 5 4.69 -8.42 -7.93
CA ASP A 5 4.49 -7.00 -8.25
C ASP A 5 3.53 -6.33 -7.25
N ALA A 6 2.45 -7.02 -6.89
CA ALA A 6 1.45 -6.49 -5.97
C ALA A 6 1.93 -6.49 -4.51
N GLN A 7 2.78 -7.46 -4.10
CA GLN A 7 3.44 -7.43 -2.79
C GLN A 7 4.50 -6.31 -2.69
N GLN A 8 5.29 -6.08 -3.75
CA GLN A 8 6.21 -4.95 -3.79
C GLN A 8 5.48 -3.61 -3.78
N GLY A 9 4.39 -3.49 -4.53
CA GLY A 9 3.54 -2.30 -4.52
C GLY A 9 2.98 -2.02 -3.13
N TYR A 10 2.49 -3.05 -2.44
CA TYR A 10 2.03 -2.96 -1.05
C TYR A 10 3.13 -2.49 -0.09
N ALA A 11 4.29 -3.15 -0.10
CA ALA A 11 5.39 -2.82 0.80
C ALA A 11 5.90 -1.38 0.58
N ARG A 12 5.95 -0.93 -0.69
CA ARG A 12 6.32 0.44 -1.03
C ARG A 12 5.29 1.45 -0.52
N ALA A 13 4.01 1.18 -0.72
CA ALA A 13 2.93 2.06 -0.26
C ALA A 13 2.91 2.19 1.27
N MET A 14 3.10 1.08 2.00
CA MET A 14 3.23 1.10 3.46
C MET A 14 4.41 1.96 3.92
N LYS A 15 5.59 1.79 3.31
CA LYS A 15 6.80 2.55 3.68
C LYS A 15 6.64 4.05 3.45
N LEU A 16 5.97 4.44 2.37
CA LEU A 16 5.64 5.85 2.10
C LEU A 16 4.62 6.39 3.10
N GLY A 17 3.56 5.63 3.38
CA GLY A 17 2.55 6.00 4.38
C GLY A 17 3.16 6.24 5.77
N ASP A 18 4.04 5.35 6.20
CA ASP A 18 4.74 5.49 7.49
C ASP A 18 5.67 6.71 7.51
N THR A 19 6.34 7.01 6.40
CA THR A 19 7.21 8.19 6.29
C THR A 19 6.40 9.48 6.38
N GLU A 20 5.28 9.56 5.65
CA GLU A 20 4.38 10.72 5.69
C GLU A 20 3.71 10.86 7.06
N ALA A 21 3.35 9.75 7.72
CA ALA A 21 2.79 9.76 9.06
C ALA A 21 3.79 10.29 10.10
N LEU A 22 5.06 9.87 10.00
CA LEU A 22 6.15 10.37 10.84
C LEU A 22 6.47 11.85 10.58
N ALA A 23 6.29 12.31 9.33
CA ALA A 23 6.42 13.71 8.97
C ALA A 23 5.22 14.58 9.40
N GLY A 24 4.15 13.98 9.93
CA GLY A 24 2.91 14.67 10.31
C GLY A 24 1.96 14.95 9.13
N ASN A 25 2.29 14.47 7.93
CA ASN A 25 1.50 14.61 6.71
C ASN A 25 0.39 13.55 6.65
N ARG A 26 -0.58 13.68 7.56
CA ARG A 26 -1.64 12.68 7.76
C ARG A 26 -2.45 12.37 6.49
N ILE A 27 -2.72 13.38 5.65
CA ILE A 27 -3.50 13.19 4.41
C ILE A 27 -2.75 12.33 3.40
N GLU A 28 -1.45 12.59 3.19
CA GLU A 28 -0.63 11.80 2.28
C GLU A 28 -0.39 10.40 2.83
N ALA A 29 -0.20 10.26 4.14
CA ALA A 29 -0.12 8.96 4.80
C ALA A 29 -1.36 8.10 4.53
N GLU A 30 -2.56 8.68 4.72
CA GLU A 30 -3.83 8.00 4.50
C GLU A 30 -4.01 7.60 3.03
N ARG A 31 -3.60 8.46 2.10
CA ARG A 31 -3.60 8.15 0.66
C ARG A 31 -2.70 6.96 0.34
N HIS A 32 -1.51 6.89 0.92
CA HIS A 32 -0.60 5.77 0.74
C HIS A 32 -1.13 4.48 1.36
N TYR A 33 -1.77 4.53 2.52
CA TYR A 33 -2.40 3.36 3.12
C TYR A 33 -3.58 2.83 2.29
N GLN A 34 -4.43 3.70 1.74
CA GLN A 34 -5.49 3.28 0.82
C GLN A 34 -4.94 2.58 -0.43
N GLN A 35 -3.79 3.05 -0.92
CA GLN A 35 -3.11 2.43 -2.05
C GLN A 35 -2.57 1.03 -1.69
N ALA A 36 -2.05 0.86 -0.48
CA ALA A 36 -1.63 -0.43 0.06
C ALA A 36 -2.82 -1.39 0.19
N GLU A 37 -3.96 -0.93 0.72
CA GLU A 37 -5.19 -1.73 0.82
C GLU A 37 -5.71 -2.19 -0.55
N HIS A 38 -5.62 -1.33 -1.57
CA HIS A 38 -6.01 -1.70 -2.94
C HIS A 38 -5.14 -2.84 -3.50
N CYS A 39 -3.82 -2.80 -3.27
CA CYS A 39 -2.91 -3.87 -3.64
C CYS A 39 -3.26 -5.18 -2.90
N LEU A 40 -3.57 -5.11 -1.61
CA LEU A 40 -3.99 -6.25 -0.79
C LEU A 40 -5.28 -6.89 -1.28
N ARG A 41 -6.31 -6.09 -1.61
CA ARG A 41 -7.57 -6.61 -2.18
C ARG A 41 -7.33 -7.29 -3.53
N SER A 42 -6.46 -6.73 -4.36
CA SER A 42 -6.11 -7.31 -5.66
C SER A 42 -5.33 -8.62 -5.54
N LEU A 43 -4.52 -8.77 -4.49
CA LEU A 43 -3.85 -10.02 -4.13
C LEU A 43 -4.85 -11.09 -3.67
N HIS A 44 -5.74 -10.74 -2.74
CA HIS A 44 -6.75 -11.67 -2.22
C HIS A 44 -7.70 -12.17 -3.31
N ARG A 45 -8.14 -11.29 -4.22
CA ARG A 45 -9.07 -11.65 -5.30
C ARG A 45 -8.48 -12.58 -6.35
N ARG A 46 -7.16 -12.71 -6.42
CA ARG A 46 -6.44 -13.63 -7.32
C ARG A 46 -6.08 -14.97 -6.67
N ALA A 47 -6.22 -15.06 -5.35
CA ALA A 47 -5.89 -16.26 -4.57
C ALA A 47 -7.14 -17.10 -4.20
N ALA A 48 -8.34 -16.62 -4.54
CA ALA A 48 -9.62 -17.30 -4.39
C ALA A 48 -10.11 -17.82 -5.75
#